data_AF-A6UU74-F1
#
_entry.id   AF-A6UU74-F1
#
_cell.length_a   1.000
_cell.length_b   1.000
_cell.length_c   1.000
_cell.angle_alpha   90.00
_cell.angle_beta   90.00
_cell.angle_gamma   90.00
#
_symmetry.space_group_name_H-M   'P 1'
#
loop_
_entity.id
_entity.type
_entity.pdbx_description
1 polymer ?
#
loop_
_entity_poly.entity_id
_entity_poly.type
_entity_poly.pdbx_seq_one_letter_code
_entity_poly.pdbx_strand_id
1 'polypeptide(L)'
;MNSINVLSIGGYDPTGGAGVIADAKTIEILDCNPLTITTTIIPQNNQKVYSQFNLPKEEIENQFKSIFSDFEVSTVKTGVINKDTIDLILKYHKKYNFKIICDPVLKSTTNHNFVDNELIKKYFSLFEKSCIITPNKEEYDKLKEFEEYNDLKNKNIYTLITGVEDKLLFNDIELRTYGGKKIDKECHGTGCVFSSAIASFIAKDYDIVNAIRRAKIVVVGSVIYANKTKYGYNSNPVYINREKVIKNLNYALYLLNKVNFEDFVPEVGSNLAESSLLPKRYNDVAALTGRIIKNKLGGIFVVGDIEFGASEHIAKIILAASSFDPKIRSCLNIRYSEDTINLLEEYSDFSISSFNRGDEPKSVSSMEWGTKFACENYSKQNDFLGAPDIIYDKGGDGKEPMIRVLGNNSIEVVKKVIKIINLNKMHCK
;
A
#
# COMPACT_ATOMS: atom_id res chain seq x y z
N MET A 1 24.10 -5.86 7.79
CA MET A 1 23.65 -4.44 7.90
C MET A 1 22.96 -4.32 9.25
N ASN A 2 23.34 -3.36 10.09
CA ASN A 2 22.58 -3.06 11.31
C ASN A 2 21.15 -2.66 10.88
N SER A 3 20.14 -3.18 11.58
CA SER A 3 18.76 -2.80 11.32
C SER A 3 18.55 -1.33 11.68
N ILE A 4 17.90 -0.57 10.79
CA ILE A 4 17.54 0.84 11.04
C ILE A 4 16.40 0.86 12.04
N ASN A 5 16.64 1.41 13.24
CA ASN A 5 15.63 1.49 14.29
C ASN A 5 14.80 2.77 14.15
N VAL A 6 13.47 2.65 14.22
CA VAL A 6 12.54 3.78 14.28
C VAL A 6 11.66 3.62 15.50
N LEU A 7 11.60 4.65 16.34
CA LEU A 7 10.83 4.63 17.57
C LEU A 7 9.50 5.36 17.39
N SER A 8 8.38 4.65 17.57
CA SER A 8 7.06 5.26 17.70
C SER A 8 6.71 5.49 19.18
N ILE A 9 6.24 6.68 19.50
CA ILE A 9 5.80 7.07 20.84
C ILE A 9 4.36 7.55 20.74
N GLY A 10 3.42 6.80 21.33
CA GLY A 10 2.01 7.16 21.21
C GLY A 10 1.04 6.24 21.92
N GLY A 11 -0.25 6.44 21.63
CA GLY A 11 -1.33 5.65 22.19
C GLY A 11 -1.39 4.21 21.63
N TYR A 12 -1.79 3.29 22.48
CA TYR A 12 -2.16 1.91 22.12
C TYR A 12 -3.63 1.85 21.69
N ASP A 13 -3.85 1.42 20.45
CA ASP A 13 -5.16 1.10 19.88
C ASP A 13 -5.33 -0.43 19.81
N PRO A 14 -6.29 -1.03 20.54
CA PRO A 14 -6.50 -2.47 20.55
C PRO A 14 -6.99 -3.04 19.21
N THR A 15 -7.51 -2.22 18.30
CA THR A 15 -7.90 -2.71 16.96
C THR A 15 -6.71 -2.91 16.02
N GLY A 16 -5.55 -2.36 16.40
CA GLY A 16 -4.35 -2.34 15.57
C GLY A 16 -4.50 -1.58 14.26
N GLY A 17 -5.49 -0.68 14.18
CA GLY A 17 -5.77 0.18 13.03
C GLY A 17 -5.08 1.53 13.12
N ALA A 18 -4.78 2.03 14.32
CA ALA A 18 -4.01 3.24 14.57
C ALA A 18 -2.97 3.04 15.70
N GLY A 19 -2.40 4.15 16.19
CA GLY A 19 -1.49 4.16 17.33
C GLY A 19 -0.18 3.41 17.09
N VAL A 20 0.50 3.04 18.17
CA VAL A 20 1.82 2.39 18.13
C VAL A 20 1.82 1.06 17.35
N ILE A 21 0.67 0.37 17.28
CA ILE A 21 0.54 -0.88 16.52
C ILE A 21 0.53 -0.63 15.01
N ALA A 22 -0.24 0.36 14.54
CA ALA A 22 -0.23 0.74 13.13
C ALA A 22 1.13 1.32 12.71
N ASP A 23 1.76 2.07 13.62
CA ASP A 23 3.11 2.59 13.43
C ASP A 23 4.13 1.45 13.27
N ALA A 24 4.14 0.47 14.18
CA ALA A 24 5.05 -0.67 14.13
C ALA A 24 4.91 -1.48 12.83
N LYS A 25 3.67 -1.78 12.41
CA LYS A 25 3.40 -2.45 11.11
C LYS A 25 3.93 -1.65 9.92
N THR A 26 3.82 -0.32 9.98
CA THR A 26 4.30 0.57 8.91
C THR A 26 5.83 0.63 8.87
N ILE A 27 6.49 0.63 10.02
CA ILE A 27 7.94 0.62 10.12
C ILE A 27 8.49 -0.72 9.61
N GLU A 28 7.87 -1.84 10.00
CA GLU A 28 8.26 -3.20 9.59
C GLU A 28 8.13 -3.43 8.08
N ILE A 29 7.00 -3.03 7.45
CA ILE A 29 6.82 -3.20 6.00
C ILE A 29 7.79 -2.34 5.17
N LEU A 30 8.41 -1.37 5.82
CA LEU A 30 9.47 -0.54 5.26
C LEU A 30 10.86 -1.02 5.66
N ASP A 31 11.04 -2.29 6.05
CA ASP A 31 12.33 -2.91 6.39
C ASP A 31 13.13 -2.14 7.46
N CYS A 32 12.44 -1.51 8.40
CA CYS A 32 13.03 -0.91 9.59
C CYS A 32 12.62 -1.73 10.83
N ASN A 33 13.41 -1.68 11.90
CA ASN A 33 13.07 -2.31 13.17
C ASN A 33 12.12 -1.39 13.97
N PRO A 34 10.88 -1.82 14.24
CA PRO A 34 9.93 -1.03 15.02
C PRO A 34 10.24 -1.10 16.52
N LEU A 35 10.49 0.06 17.11
CA LEU A 35 10.53 0.25 18.56
C LEU A 35 9.30 1.06 18.98
N THR A 36 8.72 0.78 20.15
CA THR A 36 7.49 1.44 20.59
C THR A 36 7.55 1.85 22.06
N ILE A 37 7.04 3.03 22.38
CA ILE A 37 6.71 3.47 23.73
C ILE A 37 5.22 3.80 23.77
N THR A 38 4.51 3.11 24.66
CA THR A 38 3.08 3.38 24.89
C THR A 38 2.93 4.48 25.91
N THR A 39 2.13 5.49 25.59
CA THR A 39 1.86 6.65 26.46
C THR A 39 0.46 6.59 27.08
N THR A 40 -0.48 6.03 26.32
CA THR A 40 -1.90 6.05 26.64
C THR A 40 -2.55 4.78 26.12
N ILE A 41 -3.37 4.11 26.92
CA ILE A 41 -4.23 3.01 26.48
C ILE A 41 -5.56 3.61 26.04
N ILE A 42 -5.98 3.34 24.80
CA ILE A 42 -7.20 3.91 24.20
C ILE A 42 -8.13 2.77 23.79
N PRO A 43 -8.97 2.24 24.70
CA PRO A 43 -10.01 1.30 24.32
C PRO A 43 -10.96 1.94 23.30
N GLN A 44 -10.91 1.49 22.05
CA GLN A 44 -11.70 2.04 20.94
C GLN A 44 -12.05 0.98 19.90
N ASN A 45 -12.97 1.35 19.01
CA ASN A 45 -13.21 0.68 17.73
C ASN A 45 -13.58 1.70 16.65
N ASN A 46 -13.92 1.23 15.45
CA ASN A 46 -14.27 2.12 14.33
C ASN A 46 -15.56 2.94 14.55
N GLN A 47 -16.32 2.71 15.63
CA GLN A 47 -17.49 3.53 15.97
C GLN A 47 -17.17 4.61 17.00
N LYS A 48 -16.38 4.29 18.04
CA LYS A 48 -16.11 5.22 19.13
C LYS A 48 -14.86 4.87 19.94
N VAL A 49 -14.37 5.89 20.66
CA VAL A 49 -13.47 5.75 21.81
C VAL A 49 -14.32 5.54 23.07
N TYR A 50 -13.99 4.54 23.88
CA TYR A 50 -14.70 4.21 25.13
C TYR A 50 -14.07 4.90 26.34
N SER A 51 -12.74 4.95 26.38
CA SER A 51 -11.99 5.60 27.45
C SER A 51 -10.58 5.96 26.99
N GLN A 52 -9.89 6.74 27.81
CA GLN A 52 -8.50 7.11 27.65
C GLN A 52 -7.80 6.94 29.00
N PHE A 53 -6.73 6.16 29.05
CA PHE A 53 -5.93 5.96 30.26
C PHE A 53 -4.47 6.31 29.98
N ASN A 54 -4.00 7.44 30.51
CA ASN A 54 -2.60 7.85 30.40
C ASN A 54 -1.75 7.02 31.37
N LEU A 55 -0.66 6.43 30.87
CA LEU A 55 0.26 5.72 31.73
C LEU A 55 0.98 6.69 32.67
N PRO A 56 1.34 6.27 33.90
CA PRO A 56 2.15 7.06 34.79
C PRO A 56 3.47 7.47 34.14
N LYS A 57 3.95 8.69 34.43
CA LYS A 57 5.22 9.22 33.92
C LYS A 57 6.40 8.27 34.12
N GLU A 58 6.46 7.64 35.29
CA GLU A 58 7.53 6.70 35.65
C GLU A 58 7.55 5.49 34.70
N GLU A 59 6.38 4.94 34.35
CA GLU A 59 6.28 3.82 33.41
C GLU A 59 6.67 4.22 31.98
N ILE A 60 6.32 5.44 31.57
CA ILE A 60 6.77 5.97 30.28
C ILE A 60 8.30 6.13 30.30
N GLU A 61 8.87 6.70 31.36
CA GLU A 61 10.32 6.89 31.49
C GLU A 61 11.07 5.55 31.56
N ASN A 62 10.52 4.52 32.20
CA ASN A 62 11.11 3.19 32.22
C ASN A 62 11.17 2.59 30.81
N GLN A 63 10.14 2.76 29.98
CA GLN A 63 10.20 2.36 28.56
C GLN A 63 11.29 3.13 27.79
N PHE A 64 11.42 4.44 27.99
CA PHE A 64 12.51 5.22 27.40
C PHE A 64 13.89 4.68 27.81
N LYS A 65 14.09 4.39 29.10
CA LYS A 65 15.36 3.83 29.60
C LYS A 65 15.69 2.51 28.92
N SER A 66 14.73 1.58 28.84
CA SER A 66 14.91 0.27 28.23
C SER A 66 15.28 0.36 26.75
N ILE A 67 14.63 1.25 25.99
CA ILE A 67 14.93 1.43 24.58
C ILE A 67 16.31 2.06 24.38
N PHE A 68 16.59 3.19 25.02
CA PHE A 68 17.84 3.93 24.81
C PHE A 68 19.06 3.33 25.53
N SER A 69 18.88 2.28 26.35
CA SER A 69 20.00 1.50 26.90
C SER A 69 20.53 0.43 25.95
N ASP A 70 19.74 0.01 24.96
CA ASP A 70 20.06 -1.13 24.08
C ASP A 70 20.08 -0.74 22.59
N PHE A 71 19.23 0.21 22.18
CA PHE A 71 19.06 0.56 20.77
C PHE A 71 19.57 1.97 20.44
N GLU A 72 20.28 2.08 19.33
CA GLU A 72 20.55 3.37 18.68
C GLU A 72 19.31 3.79 17.88
N VAL A 73 18.70 4.91 18.26
CA VAL A 73 17.49 5.46 17.64
C VAL A 73 17.84 6.74 16.89
N SER A 74 17.71 6.73 15.56
CA SER A 74 17.98 7.92 14.73
C SER A 74 16.74 8.80 14.53
N THR A 75 15.55 8.20 14.63
CA THR A 75 14.29 8.83 14.26
C THR A 75 13.16 8.42 15.20
N VAL A 76 12.41 9.41 15.68
CA VAL A 76 11.26 9.25 16.56
C VAL A 76 10.01 9.81 15.88
N LYS A 77 8.95 9.02 15.84
CA LYS A 77 7.61 9.44 15.46
C LYS A 77 6.75 9.59 16.70
N THR A 78 5.99 10.67 16.82
CA THR A 78 5.02 10.84 17.91
C THR A 78 3.58 10.70 17.39
N GLY A 79 2.68 10.19 18.24
CA GLY A 79 1.24 10.16 18.00
C GLY A 79 0.47 10.80 19.16
N VAL A 80 -0.55 10.10 19.68
CA VAL A 80 -1.26 10.55 20.90
C VAL A 80 -0.31 10.55 22.10
N ILE A 81 0.08 11.73 22.58
CA ILE A 81 1.02 11.92 23.69
C ILE A 81 0.48 12.92 24.72
N ASN A 82 1.04 12.90 25.94
CA ASN A 82 0.67 13.81 27.03
C ASN A 82 1.84 14.73 27.43
N LYS A 83 1.60 15.68 28.36
CA LYS A 83 2.59 16.68 28.78
C LYS A 83 3.90 16.05 29.29
N ASP A 84 3.78 15.03 30.14
CA ASP A 84 4.94 14.30 30.68
C ASP A 84 5.73 13.58 29.58
N THR A 85 5.03 13.05 28.57
CA THR A 85 5.68 12.43 27.41
C THR A 85 6.48 13.45 26.63
N ILE A 86 5.93 14.65 26.38
CA ILE A 86 6.65 15.72 25.67
C ILE A 86 7.95 16.09 26.42
N ASP A 87 7.88 16.23 27.74
CA ASP A 87 9.07 16.50 28.57
C ASP A 87 10.13 15.40 28.44
N LEU A 88 9.71 14.13 28.46
CA LEU A 88 10.62 13.00 28.27
C LEU A 88 11.21 12.97 26.86
N ILE A 89 10.41 13.22 25.81
CA ILE A 89 10.92 13.30 24.43
C ILE A 89 11.99 14.37 24.32
N LEU A 90 11.74 15.58 24.83
CA LEU A 90 12.70 16.68 24.79
C LEU A 90 13.97 16.39 25.61
N LYS A 91 13.84 15.77 26.79
CA LYS A 91 14.96 15.32 27.62
C LYS A 91 15.86 14.35 26.87
N TYR A 92 15.29 13.33 26.23
CA TYR A 92 16.05 12.32 25.49
C TYR A 92 16.57 12.86 24.16
N HIS A 93 15.82 13.71 23.47
CA HIS A 93 16.29 14.38 22.26
C HIS A 93 17.54 15.21 22.52
N LYS A 94 17.60 15.94 23.63
CA LYS A 94 18.80 16.70 24.03
C LYS A 94 20.04 15.80 24.22
N LYS A 95 19.84 14.55 24.65
CA LYS A 95 20.94 13.59 24.92
C LYS A 95 21.37 12.81 23.68
N TYR A 96 20.43 12.43 22.81
CA TYR A 96 20.66 11.49 21.70
C TYR A 96 20.51 12.12 20.31
N ASN A 97 19.98 13.34 20.20
CA ASN A 97 19.86 14.12 18.96
C ASN A 97 19.15 13.39 17.79
N PHE A 98 18.13 12.59 18.08
CA PHE A 98 17.30 11.93 17.06
C PHE A 98 16.39 12.92 16.32
N LYS A 99 16.05 12.62 15.07
CA LYS A 99 15.06 13.40 14.28
C LYS A 99 13.65 13.15 14.82
N ILE A 100 12.82 14.18 14.91
CA ILE A 100 11.43 14.08 15.41
C ILE A 100 10.44 14.34 14.28
N ILE A 101 9.57 13.37 14.02
CA ILE A 101 8.39 13.48 13.14
C ILE A 101 7.18 13.56 14.08
N CYS A 102 6.56 14.72 14.17
CA CYS A 102 5.47 14.93 15.11
C CYS A 102 4.11 14.90 14.40
N ASP A 103 3.28 13.91 14.73
CA ASP A 103 1.88 13.84 14.31
C ASP A 103 1.02 14.43 15.44
N PRO A 104 0.56 15.69 15.35
CA PRO A 104 -0.16 16.35 16.44
C PRO A 104 -1.60 15.86 16.47
N VAL A 105 -1.83 14.64 16.97
CA VAL A 105 -3.16 14.02 17.03
C VAL A 105 -4.01 14.76 18.07
N LEU A 106 -4.79 15.75 17.64
CA LEU A 106 -5.62 16.56 18.54
C LEU A 106 -7.00 15.95 18.77
N LYS A 107 -7.51 15.20 17.78
CA LYS A 107 -8.84 14.60 17.78
C LYS A 107 -8.80 13.23 17.10
N SER A 108 -9.62 12.29 17.59
CA SER A 108 -9.81 10.99 16.92
C SER A 108 -10.67 11.10 15.67
N THR A 109 -10.59 10.08 14.81
CA THR A 109 -11.51 9.91 13.68
C THR A 109 -12.97 9.75 14.11
N THR A 110 -13.23 9.39 15.37
CA THR A 110 -14.59 9.29 15.97
C THR A 110 -14.94 10.51 16.82
N ASN A 111 -14.33 11.68 16.53
CA ASN A 111 -14.59 12.97 17.17
C ASN A 111 -14.26 13.12 18.67
N HIS A 112 -13.61 12.15 19.30
CA HIS A 112 -13.06 12.30 20.66
C HIS A 112 -11.89 13.31 20.70
N ASN A 113 -11.93 14.28 21.61
CA ASN A 113 -10.83 15.24 21.82
C ASN A 113 -9.78 14.65 22.76
N PHE A 114 -8.52 14.57 22.32
CA PHE A 114 -7.41 14.02 23.13
C PHE A 114 -6.65 15.09 23.91
N VAL A 115 -6.84 16.37 23.58
CA VAL A 115 -6.00 17.47 24.06
C VAL A 115 -6.81 18.57 24.74
N ASP A 116 -6.20 19.21 25.73
CA ASP A 116 -6.61 20.51 26.28
C ASP A 116 -5.70 21.64 25.73
N ASN A 117 -6.06 22.90 25.96
CA ASN A 117 -5.27 24.05 25.48
C ASN A 117 -3.84 24.03 26.03
N GLU A 118 -3.66 23.60 27.26
CA GLU A 118 -2.35 23.52 27.90
C GLU A 118 -1.43 22.49 27.23
N LEU A 119 -1.96 21.35 26.78
CA LEU A 119 -1.22 20.35 26.02
C LEU A 119 -0.90 20.87 24.62
N ILE A 120 -1.79 21.62 23.97
CA ILE A 120 -1.50 22.28 22.69
C ILE A 120 -0.33 23.26 22.84
N LYS A 121 -0.32 24.10 23.87
CA LYS A 121 0.82 24.97 24.19
C LYS A 121 2.11 24.18 24.36
N LYS A 122 2.03 23.03 25.05
CA LYS A 122 3.18 22.16 25.23
C LYS A 122 3.69 21.55 23.91
N TYR A 123 2.81 21.23 22.97
CA TYR A 123 3.20 20.74 21.64
C TYR A 123 4.10 21.72 20.89
N PHE A 124 3.92 23.04 21.04
CA PHE A 124 4.81 24.02 20.39
C PHE A 124 6.28 23.82 20.77
N SER A 125 6.57 23.49 22.03
CA SER A 125 7.95 23.17 22.46
C SER A 125 8.53 21.91 21.77
N LEU A 126 7.67 20.96 21.40
CA LEU A 126 8.06 19.79 20.61
C LEU A 126 8.20 20.13 19.12
N PHE A 127 7.31 20.96 18.58
CA PHE A 127 7.36 21.41 17.20
C PHE A 127 8.67 22.15 16.91
N GLU A 128 9.17 22.99 17.83
CA GLU A 128 10.46 23.65 17.66
C GLU A 128 11.66 22.70 17.49
N LYS A 129 11.54 21.44 17.92
CA LYS A 129 12.57 20.40 17.77
C LYS A 129 12.24 19.39 16.68
N SER A 130 11.08 19.51 16.04
CA SER A 130 10.61 18.59 15.02
C SER A 130 11.20 18.93 13.66
N CYS A 131 11.64 17.91 12.94
CA CYS A 131 12.03 18.08 11.54
C CYS A 131 10.81 18.30 10.64
N ILE A 132 9.67 17.71 11.01
CA ILE A 132 8.39 17.89 10.34
C ILE A 132 7.24 17.67 11.32
N ILE A 133 6.17 18.45 11.16
CA ILE A 133 4.87 18.19 11.76
C ILE A 133 3.86 17.78 10.67
N THR A 134 2.92 16.88 10.98
CA THR A 134 1.96 16.33 10.01
C THR A 134 0.48 16.59 10.37
N PRO A 135 0.07 17.82 10.74
CA PRO A 135 -1.32 18.08 11.08
C PRO A 135 -2.24 17.85 9.88
N ASN A 136 -3.46 17.38 10.12
CA ASN A 136 -4.52 17.50 9.13
C ASN A 136 -5.00 18.97 9.01
N LYS A 137 -5.89 19.26 8.06
CA LYS A 137 -6.37 20.63 7.82
C LYS A 137 -7.03 21.27 9.06
N GLU A 138 -7.88 20.54 9.78
CA GLU A 138 -8.55 21.03 10.99
C GLU A 138 -7.55 21.28 12.12
N GLU A 139 -6.60 20.36 12.32
CA GLU A 139 -5.54 20.49 13.32
C GLU A 139 -4.65 21.70 13.02
N TYR A 140 -4.27 21.89 11.75
CA TYR A 140 -3.45 23.02 11.32
C TYR A 140 -4.16 24.35 11.54
N ASP A 141 -5.45 24.44 11.23
CA ASP A 141 -6.23 25.67 11.45
C ASP A 141 -6.39 25.96 12.95
N LYS A 142 -6.61 24.93 13.78
CA LYS A 142 -6.66 25.08 15.24
C LYS A 142 -5.33 25.55 15.83
N LEU A 143 -4.20 25.03 15.33
CA LEU A 143 -2.87 25.46 15.79
C LEU A 143 -2.61 26.94 15.52
N LYS A 144 -3.18 27.52 14.46
CA LYS A 144 -3.03 28.95 14.12
C LYS A 144 -3.74 29.90 15.08
N GLU A 145 -4.66 29.40 15.90
CA GLU A 145 -5.38 30.20 16.89
C GLU A 145 -4.51 30.51 18.13
N PHE A 146 -3.35 29.86 18.27
CA PHE A 146 -2.44 30.03 19.40
C PHE A 146 -1.33 31.04 19.08
N GLU A 147 -0.99 31.90 20.04
CA GLU A 147 0.04 32.93 19.87
C GLU A 147 1.42 32.31 19.56
N GLU A 148 1.70 31.15 20.16
CA GLU A 148 2.93 30.37 19.98
C GLU A 148 3.17 29.93 18.51
N TYR A 149 2.12 29.92 17.67
CA TYR A 149 2.25 29.61 16.25
C TYR A 149 3.11 30.64 15.50
N ASN A 150 3.10 31.90 15.93
CA ASN A 150 3.90 32.94 15.27
C ASN A 150 5.40 32.71 15.44
N ASP A 151 5.81 32.19 16.60
CA ASP A 151 7.21 31.85 16.86
C ASP A 151 7.68 30.67 16.02
N LEU A 152 6.78 29.72 15.75
CA LEU A 152 7.07 28.53 14.96
C LEU A 152 7.50 28.85 13.52
N LYS A 153 6.95 29.92 12.93
CA LYS A 153 7.25 30.35 11.55
C LYS A 153 8.73 30.68 11.32
N ASN A 154 9.45 31.06 12.37
CA ASN A 154 10.84 31.51 12.29
C ASN A 154 11.85 30.39 12.63
N LYS A 155 11.39 29.15 12.84
CA LYS A 155 12.21 28.06 13.41
C LYS A 155 12.69 27.02 12.39
N ASN A 156 12.58 27.28 11.09
CA ASN A 156 13.04 26.37 10.02
C ASN A 156 12.40 24.97 10.10
N ILE A 157 11.08 24.93 10.25
CA ILE A 157 10.30 23.70 10.35
C ILE A 157 9.52 23.42 9.08
N TYR A 158 9.43 22.14 8.72
CA TYR A 158 8.50 21.65 7.71
C TYR A 158 7.13 21.35 8.32
N THR A 159 6.07 21.78 7.65
CA THR A 159 4.69 21.45 8.00
C THR A 159 4.04 20.76 6.81
N LEU A 160 3.64 19.50 6.97
CA LEU A 160 2.86 18.78 5.98
C LEU A 160 1.40 18.78 6.39
N ILE A 161 0.62 19.65 5.77
CA ILE A 161 -0.83 19.69 5.96
C ILE A 161 -1.42 18.52 5.19
N THR A 162 -1.95 17.53 5.90
CA THR A 162 -2.47 16.29 5.31
C THR A 162 -3.93 16.43 4.86
N GLY A 163 -4.28 15.77 3.75
CA GLY A 163 -5.62 15.83 3.16
C GLY A 163 -5.73 15.07 1.84
N VAL A 164 -6.71 15.44 1.01
CA VAL A 164 -6.79 14.90 -0.37
C VAL A 164 -5.59 15.40 -1.19
N GLU A 165 -5.28 16.68 -1.05
CA GLU A 165 -4.04 17.29 -1.51
C GLU A 165 -3.19 17.62 -0.28
N ASP A 166 -2.03 16.98 -0.18
CA ASP A 166 -1.11 17.25 0.93
C ASP A 166 -0.23 18.44 0.55
N LYS A 167 -0.11 19.42 1.44
CA LYS A 167 0.68 20.63 1.21
C LYS A 167 1.89 20.65 2.13
N LEU A 168 3.09 20.66 1.54
CA LEU A 168 4.34 20.81 2.28
C LEU A 168 4.72 22.28 2.31
N LEU A 169 4.79 22.82 3.52
CA LEU A 169 5.23 24.18 3.81
C LEU A 169 6.59 24.12 4.50
N PHE A 170 7.38 25.17 4.31
CA PHE A 170 8.57 25.47 5.10
C PHE A 170 8.47 26.92 5.55
N ASN A 171 8.47 27.14 6.87
CA ASN A 171 8.25 28.47 7.45
C ASN A 171 7.01 29.18 6.88
N ASP A 172 5.88 28.47 6.84
CA ASP A 172 4.60 28.92 6.25
C ASP A 172 4.58 29.21 4.73
N ILE A 173 5.68 28.98 4.02
CA ILE A 173 5.74 29.11 2.56
C ILE A 173 5.50 27.74 1.92
N GLU A 174 4.49 27.64 1.05
CA GLU A 174 4.21 26.41 0.31
C GLU A 174 5.39 26.08 -0.62
N LEU A 175 6.02 24.93 -0.39
CA LEU A 175 7.11 24.43 -1.22
C LEU A 175 6.60 23.47 -2.30
N ARG A 176 5.62 22.63 -1.94
CA ARG A 176 5.14 21.57 -2.82
C ARG A 176 3.76 21.08 -2.42
N THR A 177 2.94 20.81 -3.43
CA THR A 177 1.67 20.09 -3.26
C THR A 177 1.78 18.68 -3.84
N TYR A 178 1.27 17.70 -3.11
CA TYR A 178 1.18 16.30 -3.51
C TYR A 178 -0.27 15.95 -3.78
N GLY A 179 -0.66 15.88 -5.04
CA GLY A 179 -2.00 15.47 -5.43
C GLY A 179 -2.31 14.03 -4.99
N GLY A 180 -3.56 13.77 -4.63
CA GLY A 180 -4.10 12.45 -4.32
C GLY A 180 -5.41 12.22 -5.06
N LYS A 181 -5.75 10.95 -5.33
CA LYS A 181 -7.11 10.58 -5.75
C LYS A 181 -7.86 10.12 -4.51
N LYS A 182 -9.03 10.72 -4.24
CA LYS A 182 -9.89 10.24 -3.17
C LYS A 182 -10.32 8.81 -3.51
N ILE A 183 -10.00 7.87 -2.62
CA ILE A 183 -10.56 6.52 -2.65
C ILE A 183 -11.78 6.58 -1.76
N ASP A 184 -12.92 6.11 -2.25
CA ASP A 184 -14.19 6.14 -1.52
C ASP A 184 -14.22 5.05 -0.43
N LYS A 185 -13.36 5.23 0.57
CA LYS A 185 -13.19 4.33 1.71
C LYS A 185 -12.59 5.10 2.88
N GLU A 186 -13.37 5.29 3.93
CA GLU A 186 -12.86 5.80 5.19
C GLU A 186 -12.10 4.70 5.94
N CYS A 187 -10.82 4.96 6.23
CA CYS A 187 -9.94 4.01 6.90
C CYS A 187 -9.40 4.62 8.20
N HIS A 188 -9.50 3.87 9.30
CA HIS A 188 -8.90 4.24 10.56
C HIS A 188 -7.36 4.14 10.47
N GLY A 189 -6.67 5.18 10.95
CA GLY A 189 -5.21 5.24 11.12
C GLY A 189 -4.37 5.65 9.91
N THR A 190 -4.96 6.19 8.84
CA THR A 190 -4.22 6.68 7.66
C THR A 190 -3.16 7.74 8.01
N GLY A 191 -3.46 8.66 8.94
CA GLY A 191 -2.51 9.65 9.45
C GLY A 191 -1.30 9.02 10.13
N CYS A 192 -1.53 8.06 11.03
CA CYS A 192 -0.47 7.31 11.72
C CYS A 192 0.43 6.56 10.73
N VAL A 193 -0.17 5.89 9.72
CA VAL A 193 0.59 5.24 8.64
C VAL A 193 1.43 6.27 7.88
N PHE A 194 0.88 7.46 7.59
CA PHE A 194 1.60 8.45 6.81
C PHE A 194 2.83 8.98 7.55
N SER A 195 2.65 9.44 8.79
CA SER A 195 3.72 9.98 9.62
C SER A 195 4.77 8.92 9.95
N SER A 196 4.37 7.67 10.21
CA SER A 196 5.30 6.55 10.43
C SER A 196 6.08 6.15 9.18
N ALA A 197 5.46 6.22 8.00
CA ALA A 197 6.17 5.98 6.75
C ALA A 197 7.19 7.11 6.45
N ILE A 198 6.83 8.37 6.71
CA ILE A 198 7.76 9.50 6.61
C ILE A 198 8.96 9.28 7.54
N ALA A 199 8.72 8.95 8.81
CA ALA A 199 9.77 8.66 9.77
C ALA A 199 10.69 7.54 9.30
N SER A 200 10.13 6.46 8.75
CA SER A 200 10.90 5.31 8.24
C SER A 200 11.78 5.68 7.04
N PHE A 201 11.28 6.47 6.09
CA PHE A 201 12.10 6.93 4.98
C PHE A 201 13.17 7.94 5.41
N ILE A 202 12.87 8.84 6.35
CA ILE A 202 13.86 9.77 6.91
C ILE A 202 14.97 9.02 7.67
N ALA A 203 14.63 7.93 8.36
CA ALA A 203 15.60 7.06 9.03
C ALA A 203 16.50 6.30 8.03
N LYS A 204 16.03 6.11 6.80
CA LYS A 204 16.77 5.58 5.65
C LYS A 204 17.49 6.68 4.83
N ASP A 205 17.66 7.86 5.42
CA ASP A 205 18.34 9.03 4.83
C ASP A 205 17.73 9.58 3.54
N TYR A 206 16.43 9.35 3.31
CA TYR A 206 15.72 10.09 2.27
C TYR A 206 15.52 11.55 2.69
N ASP A 207 15.70 12.47 1.73
CA ASP A 207 15.27 13.86 1.92
C ASP A 207 13.76 13.93 2.13
N ILE A 208 13.30 15.02 2.74
CA ILE A 208 11.90 15.18 3.16
C ILE A 208 10.91 15.07 2.00
N VAL A 209 11.28 15.58 0.83
CA VAL A 209 10.41 15.58 -0.36
C VAL A 209 10.25 14.15 -0.88
N ASN A 210 11.35 13.39 -0.96
CA ASN A 210 11.30 11.99 -1.36
C ASN A 210 10.68 11.08 -0.30
N ALA A 211 10.89 11.35 0.99
CA ALA A 211 10.26 10.63 2.08
C ALA A 211 8.73 10.77 2.01
N ILE A 212 8.20 11.98 1.88
CA ILE A 212 6.76 12.24 1.74
C ILE A 212 6.20 11.57 0.48
N ARG A 213 6.88 11.73 -0.66
CA ARG A 213 6.47 11.12 -1.93
C ARG A 213 6.34 9.59 -1.82
N ARG A 214 7.29 8.93 -1.16
CA ARG A 214 7.24 7.47 -0.97
C ARG A 214 6.24 7.07 0.10
N ALA A 215 6.11 7.81 1.18
CA ALA A 215 5.14 7.57 2.23
C ALA A 215 3.69 7.65 1.70
N LYS A 216 3.41 8.54 0.73
CA LYS A 216 2.11 8.60 0.05
C LYS A 216 1.77 7.31 -0.70
N ILE A 217 2.76 6.60 -1.25
CA ILE A 217 2.56 5.28 -1.87
C ILE A 217 2.11 4.26 -0.82
N VAL A 218 2.71 4.30 0.38
CA VAL A 218 2.34 3.42 1.50
C VAL A 218 0.89 3.69 1.91
N VAL A 219 0.51 4.95 2.15
CA VAL A 219 -0.86 5.33 2.55
C VAL A 219 -1.89 4.86 1.53
N VAL A 220 -1.63 5.07 0.24
CA VAL A 220 -2.51 4.60 -0.84
C VAL A 220 -2.65 3.08 -0.81
N GLY A 221 -1.53 2.35 -0.68
CA GLY A 221 -1.55 0.90 -0.49
C GLY A 221 -2.41 0.50 0.71
N SER A 222 -2.25 1.20 1.84
CA SER A 222 -2.97 0.90 3.08
C SER A 222 -4.48 1.08 3.00
N VAL A 223 -4.94 2.00 2.16
CA VAL A 223 -6.38 2.22 1.90
C VAL A 223 -6.92 1.17 0.92
N ILE A 224 -6.16 0.83 -0.13
CA ILE A 224 -6.54 -0.21 -1.11
C ILE A 224 -6.68 -1.57 -0.40
N TYR A 225 -5.70 -1.94 0.41
CA TYR A 225 -5.63 -3.22 1.13
C TYR A 225 -6.20 -3.16 2.55
N ALA A 226 -6.92 -2.09 2.90
CA ALA A 226 -7.55 -1.93 4.21
C ALA A 226 -8.45 -3.12 4.55
N ASN A 227 -8.38 -3.57 5.81
CA ASN A 227 -9.14 -4.70 6.30
C ASN A 227 -10.55 -4.24 6.71
N LYS A 228 -11.58 -4.87 6.13
CA LYS A 228 -12.97 -4.62 6.49
C LYS A 228 -13.23 -5.14 7.91
N THR A 229 -13.84 -4.31 8.73
CA THR A 229 -14.34 -4.67 10.06
C THR A 229 -15.87 -4.58 10.07
N LYS A 230 -16.49 -4.94 11.21
CA LYS A 230 -17.95 -4.82 11.37
C LYS A 230 -18.48 -3.40 11.15
N TYR A 231 -17.66 -2.38 11.47
CA TYR A 231 -18.10 -0.99 11.54
C TYR A 231 -17.28 -0.03 10.68
N GLY A 232 -16.38 -0.52 9.82
CA GLY A 232 -15.55 0.32 8.97
C GLY A 232 -14.35 -0.43 8.40
N TYR A 233 -13.22 0.27 8.26
CA TYR A 233 -11.98 -0.31 7.74
C TYR A 233 -10.79 0.10 8.60
N ASN A 234 -9.91 -0.86 8.86
CA ASN A 234 -8.61 -0.57 9.45
C ASN A 234 -7.58 -0.46 8.33
N SER A 235 -6.78 0.61 8.36
CA SER A 235 -5.65 0.73 7.44
C SER A 235 -4.71 -0.48 7.60
N ASN A 236 -4.19 -0.97 6.48
CA ASN A 236 -3.31 -2.13 6.46
C ASN A 236 -2.01 -1.76 5.75
N PRO A 237 -0.94 -1.37 6.47
CA PRO A 237 0.31 -0.92 5.87
C PRO A 237 0.82 -1.83 4.76
N VAL A 238 0.85 -1.32 3.53
CA VAL A 238 1.35 -2.05 2.36
C VAL A 238 2.30 -1.17 1.58
N TYR A 239 3.51 -1.68 1.33
CA TYR A 239 4.49 -1.04 0.46
C TYR A 239 4.93 -2.01 -0.65
N ILE A 240 4.71 -1.60 -1.89
CA ILE A 240 5.07 -2.38 -3.09
C ILE A 240 6.00 -1.51 -3.94
N ASN A 241 7.29 -1.80 -3.86
CA ASN A 241 8.31 -1.15 -4.68
C ASN A 241 8.68 -2.04 -5.89
N ARG A 242 9.51 -1.50 -6.79
CA ARG A 242 9.97 -2.21 -7.99
C ARG A 242 10.69 -3.52 -7.65
N GLU A 243 11.54 -3.51 -6.62
CA GLU A 243 12.29 -4.67 -6.17
C GLU A 243 11.36 -5.82 -5.75
N LYS A 244 10.31 -5.52 -4.97
CA LYS A 244 9.31 -6.50 -4.54
C LYS A 244 8.58 -7.12 -5.72
N VAL A 245 8.23 -6.30 -6.73
CA VAL A 245 7.60 -6.78 -7.98
C VAL A 245 8.52 -7.76 -8.72
N ILE A 246 9.80 -7.41 -8.89
CA ILE A 246 10.79 -8.28 -9.52
C ILE A 246 10.97 -9.59 -8.73
N LYS A 247 11.05 -9.52 -7.40
CA LYS A 247 11.15 -10.69 -6.53
C LYS A 247 9.94 -11.61 -6.65
N ASN A 248 8.72 -11.04 -6.68
CA ASN A 248 7.50 -11.81 -6.87
C ASN A 248 7.49 -12.52 -8.22
N LEU A 249 7.84 -11.82 -9.30
CA LEU A 249 7.88 -12.40 -10.65
C LEU A 249 8.89 -13.53 -10.77
N ASN A 250 10.11 -13.36 -10.23
CA ASN A 250 11.11 -14.42 -10.20
C ASN A 250 10.59 -15.66 -9.47
N TYR A 251 9.99 -15.48 -8.29
CA TYR A 251 9.44 -16.60 -7.53
C TYR A 251 8.24 -17.25 -8.22
N ALA A 252 7.37 -16.47 -8.86
CA ALA A 252 6.24 -16.96 -9.62
C ALA A 252 6.69 -17.79 -10.83
N LEU A 253 7.71 -17.35 -11.58
CA LEU A 253 8.31 -18.12 -12.68
C LEU A 253 8.95 -19.41 -12.17
N TYR A 254 9.63 -19.38 -11.02
CA TYR A 254 10.16 -20.58 -10.37
C TYR A 254 9.04 -21.59 -10.09
N LEU A 255 7.91 -21.17 -9.51
CA LEU A 255 6.76 -22.03 -9.25
C LEU A 255 6.15 -22.59 -10.53
N LEU A 256 6.01 -21.75 -11.57
CA LEU A 256 5.42 -22.16 -12.85
C LEU A 256 6.28 -23.23 -13.55
N ASN A 257 7.61 -23.15 -13.41
CA ASN A 257 8.54 -24.15 -13.95
C ASN A 257 8.54 -25.48 -13.16
N LYS A 258 7.78 -25.59 -12.06
CA LYS A 258 7.61 -26.83 -11.28
C LYS A 258 6.32 -27.58 -11.60
N VAL A 259 5.52 -27.08 -12.54
CA VAL A 259 4.26 -27.70 -12.95
C VAL A 259 4.22 -27.91 -14.46
N ASN A 260 3.33 -28.80 -14.92
CA ASN A 260 3.16 -29.11 -16.34
C ASN A 260 2.37 -27.99 -17.03
N PHE A 261 3.01 -26.84 -17.25
CA PHE A 261 2.40 -25.65 -17.84
C PHE A 261 2.44 -25.65 -19.38
N GLU A 262 3.24 -26.50 -20.01
CA GLU A 262 3.47 -26.54 -21.46
C GLU A 262 2.17 -26.68 -22.29
N ASP A 263 1.18 -27.40 -21.78
CA ASP A 263 -0.13 -27.55 -22.44
C ASP A 263 -1.00 -26.30 -22.36
N PHE A 264 -0.64 -25.36 -21.49
CA PHE A 264 -1.33 -24.09 -21.30
C PHE A 264 -0.58 -22.92 -21.95
N VAL A 265 0.55 -23.16 -22.62
CA VAL A 265 1.26 -22.13 -23.39
C VAL A 265 0.60 -21.99 -24.77
N PRO A 266 0.20 -20.78 -25.19
CA PRO A 266 -0.34 -20.52 -26.53
C PRO A 266 0.77 -20.53 -27.60
N GLU A 267 0.42 -20.54 -28.87
CA GLU A 267 1.40 -20.53 -29.98
C GLU A 267 2.26 -19.26 -29.95
N VAL A 268 1.64 -18.11 -29.67
CA VAL A 268 2.37 -16.83 -29.50
C VAL A 268 3.19 -16.77 -28.21
N GLY A 269 3.14 -17.78 -27.34
CA GLY A 269 3.81 -17.82 -26.04
C GLY A 269 3.11 -17.00 -24.94
N SER A 270 3.36 -17.40 -23.69
CA SER A 270 2.84 -16.74 -22.49
C SER A 270 3.77 -15.64 -22.00
N ASN A 271 3.22 -14.63 -21.33
CA ASN A 271 3.99 -13.62 -20.60
C ASN A 271 3.33 -13.41 -19.22
N LEU A 272 4.16 -13.31 -18.18
CA LEU A 272 3.75 -13.06 -16.80
C LEU A 272 4.17 -11.64 -16.44
N ALA A 273 3.24 -10.85 -15.94
CA ALA A 273 3.52 -9.47 -15.57
C ALA A 273 2.95 -9.10 -14.22
N GLU A 274 3.60 -8.17 -13.53
CA GLU A 274 3.13 -7.57 -12.29
C GLU A 274 3.48 -6.08 -12.25
N SER A 275 2.56 -5.25 -11.75
CA SER A 275 2.70 -3.81 -11.69
C SER A 275 2.99 -3.29 -10.29
N SER A 276 3.47 -2.05 -10.25
CA SER A 276 3.43 -1.22 -9.03
C SER A 276 1.97 -0.98 -8.58
N LEU A 277 1.75 -0.39 -7.40
CA LEU A 277 0.43 0.10 -6.97
C LEU A 277 -0.08 1.20 -7.92
N LEU A 278 -1.37 1.13 -8.29
CA LEU A 278 -2.06 2.08 -9.17
C LEU A 278 -1.23 2.44 -10.43
N PRO A 279 -0.92 1.47 -11.29
CA PRO A 279 -0.11 1.72 -12.48
C PRO A 279 -0.80 2.74 -13.39
N LYS A 280 -0.04 3.69 -13.93
CA LYS A 280 -0.57 4.74 -14.84
C LYS A 280 -0.16 4.53 -16.28
N ARG A 281 0.96 3.86 -16.50
CA ARG A 281 1.55 3.60 -17.81
C ARG A 281 2.21 2.23 -17.83
N TYR A 282 2.52 1.74 -19.03
CA TYR A 282 3.15 0.42 -19.19
C TYR A 282 4.52 0.32 -18.50
N ASN A 283 5.26 1.43 -18.36
CA ASN A 283 6.51 1.48 -17.59
C ASN A 283 6.35 1.21 -16.09
N ASP A 284 5.13 1.21 -15.55
CA ASP A 284 4.86 0.86 -14.16
C ASP A 284 4.63 -0.65 -13.96
N VAL A 285 4.67 -1.42 -15.06
CA VAL A 285 4.46 -2.87 -15.13
C VAL A 285 5.78 -3.55 -15.50
N ALA A 286 6.17 -4.56 -14.74
CA ALA A 286 7.27 -5.45 -15.08
C ALA A 286 6.75 -6.74 -15.72
N ALA A 287 7.44 -7.22 -16.74
CA ALA A 287 7.11 -8.43 -17.48
C ALA A 287 8.39 -9.07 -18.04
N LEU A 288 8.28 -10.26 -18.64
CA LEU A 288 9.37 -10.83 -19.42
C LEU A 288 9.58 -10.03 -20.71
N THR A 289 10.84 -9.73 -21.03
CA THR A 289 11.27 -9.12 -22.30
C THR A 289 11.08 -10.07 -23.49
N GLY A 290 11.15 -11.38 -23.25
CA GLY A 290 10.72 -12.41 -24.18
C GLY A 290 9.37 -13.02 -23.78
N ARG A 291 9.29 -14.35 -23.84
CA ARG A 291 8.08 -15.12 -23.54
C ARG A 291 8.40 -16.47 -22.93
N ILE A 292 7.41 -17.03 -22.26
CA ILE A 292 7.39 -18.44 -21.87
C ILE A 292 6.90 -19.23 -23.08
N ILE A 293 7.73 -20.14 -23.57
CA ILE A 293 7.47 -20.96 -24.75
C ILE A 293 7.51 -22.45 -24.41
N LYS A 294 6.87 -23.28 -25.25
CA LYS A 294 6.94 -24.73 -25.12
C LYS A 294 8.33 -25.23 -25.47
N ASN A 295 8.88 -26.12 -24.66
CA ASN A 295 10.08 -26.88 -25.00
C ASN A 295 9.68 -28.10 -25.83
N LYS A 296 10.33 -28.30 -26.99
CA LYS A 296 10.12 -29.48 -27.84
C LYS A 296 10.46 -30.81 -27.15
N LEU A 297 11.29 -30.76 -26.11
CA LEU A 297 11.69 -31.92 -25.29
C LEU A 297 10.84 -32.10 -24.02
N GLY A 298 9.79 -31.29 -23.84
CA GLY A 298 8.92 -31.30 -22.66
C GLY A 298 9.21 -30.15 -21.68
N GLY A 299 8.15 -29.66 -21.03
CA GLY A 299 8.19 -28.49 -20.16
C GLY A 299 8.24 -27.15 -20.91
N ILE A 300 8.68 -26.10 -20.21
CA ILE A 300 8.68 -24.71 -20.70
C ILE A 300 10.10 -24.13 -20.74
N PHE A 301 10.32 -23.18 -21.65
CA PHE A 301 11.49 -22.29 -21.64
C PHE A 301 11.04 -20.86 -21.36
N VAL A 302 11.71 -20.21 -20.40
CA VAL A 302 11.53 -18.78 -20.12
C VAL A 302 12.57 -18.01 -20.90
N VAL A 303 12.13 -17.17 -21.84
CA VAL A 303 13.01 -16.36 -22.69
C VAL A 303 13.01 -14.91 -22.21
N GLY A 304 14.21 -14.34 -22.05
CA GLY A 304 14.44 -12.95 -21.67
C GLY A 304 14.38 -12.70 -20.16
N ASP A 305 14.81 -11.49 -19.78
CA ASP A 305 14.83 -11.00 -18.40
C ASP A 305 13.51 -10.34 -17.99
N ILE A 306 13.32 -10.15 -16.68
CA ILE A 306 12.20 -9.37 -16.14
C ILE A 306 12.58 -7.90 -16.10
N GLU A 307 11.85 -7.07 -16.85
CA GLU A 307 12.06 -5.63 -16.87
C GLU A 307 10.75 -4.84 -16.80
N PHE A 308 10.83 -3.63 -16.25
CA PHE A 308 9.73 -2.67 -16.29
C PHE A 308 9.58 -2.08 -17.68
N GLY A 309 8.35 -2.05 -18.20
CA GLY A 309 8.05 -1.59 -19.55
C GLY A 309 8.31 -2.63 -20.64
N ALA A 310 8.61 -3.87 -20.28
CA ALA A 310 8.97 -4.94 -21.23
C ALA A 310 7.84 -5.39 -22.17
N SER A 311 6.56 -5.21 -21.79
CA SER A 311 5.43 -5.69 -22.58
C SER A 311 4.22 -4.76 -22.49
N GLU A 312 3.96 -4.01 -23.56
CA GLU A 312 2.77 -3.16 -23.65
C GLU A 312 1.47 -3.97 -23.64
N HIS A 313 1.47 -5.15 -24.26
CA HIS A 313 0.27 -5.95 -24.46
C HIS A 313 -0.37 -6.39 -23.14
N ILE A 314 0.44 -6.96 -22.24
CA ILE A 314 -0.04 -7.41 -20.93
C ILE A 314 -0.20 -6.24 -19.95
N ALA A 315 0.62 -5.19 -20.09
CA ALA A 315 0.45 -3.97 -19.33
C ALA A 315 -0.90 -3.31 -19.59
N LYS A 316 -1.40 -3.29 -20.83
CA LYS A 316 -2.74 -2.77 -21.18
C LYS A 316 -3.86 -3.54 -20.46
N ILE A 317 -3.73 -4.85 -20.29
CA ILE A 317 -4.69 -5.65 -19.51
C ILE A 317 -4.66 -5.19 -18.04
N ILE A 318 -3.48 -5.15 -17.43
CA ILE A 318 -3.33 -4.81 -16.01
C ILE A 318 -3.82 -3.38 -15.75
N LEU A 319 -3.46 -2.42 -16.61
CA LEU A 319 -3.94 -1.04 -16.53
C LEU A 319 -5.47 -0.98 -16.61
N ALA A 320 -6.08 -1.68 -17.59
CA ALA A 320 -7.52 -1.73 -17.73
C ALA A 320 -8.20 -2.36 -16.50
N ALA A 321 -7.78 -3.55 -16.08
CA ALA A 321 -8.36 -4.25 -14.92
C ALA A 321 -8.19 -3.45 -13.62
N SER A 322 -7.02 -2.83 -13.42
CA SER A 322 -6.73 -2.01 -12.23
C SER A 322 -7.61 -0.76 -12.10
N SER A 323 -8.21 -0.31 -13.21
CA SER A 323 -9.14 0.81 -13.18
C SER A 323 -10.53 0.44 -12.62
N PHE A 324 -10.86 -0.86 -12.61
CA PHE A 324 -12.08 -1.42 -12.00
C PHE A 324 -11.80 -1.96 -10.59
N ASP A 325 -10.68 -2.67 -10.41
CA ASP A 325 -10.21 -3.12 -9.09
C ASP A 325 -8.75 -2.70 -8.85
N PRO A 326 -8.49 -1.68 -8.01
CA PRO A 326 -7.15 -1.22 -7.67
C PRO A 326 -6.21 -2.27 -7.07
N LYS A 327 -6.72 -3.42 -6.61
CA LYS A 327 -5.89 -4.52 -6.08
C LYS A 327 -5.29 -5.37 -7.20
N ILE A 328 -5.89 -5.42 -8.38
CA ILE A 328 -5.36 -6.17 -9.53
C ILE A 328 -4.10 -5.50 -10.03
N ARG A 329 -3.01 -6.28 -10.01
CA ARG A 329 -1.68 -5.82 -10.43
C ARG A 329 -0.95 -6.82 -11.31
N SER A 330 -1.48 -8.03 -11.49
CA SER A 330 -0.76 -9.07 -12.22
C SER A 330 -1.67 -9.80 -13.20
N CYS A 331 -1.05 -10.28 -14.27
CA CYS A 331 -1.72 -11.05 -15.31
C CYS A 331 -0.75 -12.12 -15.86
N LEU A 332 -1.29 -13.29 -16.20
CA LEU A 332 -0.65 -14.30 -17.05
C LEU A 332 -1.62 -14.65 -18.17
N ASN A 333 -1.16 -14.61 -19.42
CA ASN A 333 -1.94 -15.13 -20.54
C ASN A 333 -1.64 -16.63 -20.77
N ILE A 334 -2.68 -17.44 -20.96
CA ILE A 334 -2.60 -18.88 -21.20
C ILE A 334 -3.46 -19.26 -22.40
N ARG A 335 -3.16 -20.40 -23.02
CA ARG A 335 -3.89 -20.96 -24.16
C ARG A 335 -5.36 -21.13 -23.83
N TYR A 336 -6.22 -20.71 -24.75
CA TYR A 336 -7.64 -20.98 -24.67
C TYR A 336 -7.97 -22.43 -25.03
N SER A 337 -8.92 -23.00 -24.29
CA SER A 337 -9.59 -24.26 -24.63
C SER A 337 -11.03 -24.17 -24.13
N GLU A 338 -12.00 -24.60 -24.95
CA GLU A 338 -13.40 -24.67 -24.54
C GLU A 338 -13.55 -25.58 -23.30
N ASP A 339 -12.86 -26.72 -23.29
CA ASP A 339 -12.86 -27.66 -22.16
C ASP A 339 -12.36 -27.00 -20.87
N THR A 340 -11.30 -26.19 -20.96
CA THR A 340 -10.79 -25.47 -19.79
C THR A 340 -11.80 -24.46 -19.27
N ILE A 341 -12.50 -23.72 -20.15
CA ILE A 341 -13.54 -22.78 -19.71
C ILE A 341 -14.70 -23.51 -19.04
N ASN A 342 -15.21 -24.59 -19.65
CA ASN A 342 -16.30 -25.39 -19.10
C ASN A 342 -15.94 -25.92 -17.69
N LEU A 343 -14.72 -26.43 -17.52
CA LEU A 343 -14.25 -26.91 -16.21
C LEU A 343 -14.16 -25.80 -15.17
N LEU A 344 -13.78 -24.58 -15.56
CA LEU A 344 -13.71 -23.45 -14.64
C LEU A 344 -15.11 -22.99 -14.24
N GLU A 345 -16.05 -22.94 -15.17
CA GLU A 345 -17.44 -22.57 -14.90
C GLU A 345 -18.14 -23.60 -14.00
N GLU A 346 -17.85 -24.89 -14.16
CA GLU A 346 -18.52 -25.97 -13.42
C GLU A 346 -17.86 -26.32 -12.08
N TYR A 347 -16.53 -26.26 -11.98
CA TYR A 347 -15.78 -26.84 -10.86
C TYR A 347 -14.87 -25.86 -10.11
N SER A 348 -14.91 -24.55 -10.41
CA SER A 348 -14.05 -23.57 -9.75
C SER A 348 -14.82 -22.45 -9.04
N ASP A 349 -14.12 -21.78 -8.12
CA ASP A 349 -14.57 -20.57 -7.44
C ASP A 349 -14.16 -19.29 -8.19
N PHE A 350 -13.62 -19.42 -9.41
CA PHE A 350 -13.16 -18.27 -10.16
C PHE A 350 -14.33 -17.48 -10.75
N SER A 351 -14.23 -16.16 -10.63
CA SER A 351 -15.06 -15.26 -11.40
C SER A 351 -14.56 -15.18 -12.84
N ILE A 352 -15.46 -15.34 -13.81
CA ILE A 352 -15.13 -15.46 -15.23
C ILE A 352 -15.95 -14.45 -16.02
N SER A 353 -15.30 -13.76 -16.95
CA SER A 353 -15.95 -12.89 -17.93
C SER A 353 -15.28 -13.05 -19.30
N SER A 354 -15.96 -12.62 -20.35
CA SER A 354 -15.46 -12.74 -21.72
C SER A 354 -15.82 -11.53 -22.57
N PHE A 355 -15.15 -11.42 -23.72
CA PHE A 355 -15.48 -10.44 -24.74
C PHE A 355 -15.27 -11.04 -26.14
N ASN A 356 -16.01 -10.53 -27.12
CA ASN A 356 -15.83 -10.90 -28.52
C ASN A 356 -15.03 -9.80 -29.24
N ARG A 357 -14.02 -10.19 -30.02
CA ARG A 357 -13.21 -9.24 -30.78
C ARG A 357 -13.95 -8.63 -31.98
N GLY A 358 -15.02 -9.27 -32.45
CA GLY A 358 -15.88 -8.73 -33.51
C GLY A 358 -16.63 -7.46 -33.10
N ASP A 359 -16.81 -7.25 -31.79
CA ASP A 359 -17.52 -6.09 -31.23
C ASP A 359 -16.57 -4.90 -30.98
N GLU A 360 -15.30 -5.01 -31.42
CA GLU A 360 -14.25 -4.01 -31.21
C GLU A 360 -14.55 -2.69 -31.96
N PRO A 361 -14.55 -1.54 -31.26
CA PRO A 361 -14.66 -0.23 -31.91
C PRO A 361 -13.42 0.09 -32.78
N LYS A 362 -13.62 0.72 -33.94
CA LYS A 362 -12.57 0.99 -34.96
C LYS A 362 -11.35 1.83 -34.50
N SER A 363 -11.33 2.37 -33.27
CA SER A 363 -10.33 3.33 -32.79
C SER A 363 -9.66 2.97 -31.46
N VAL A 364 -9.90 1.78 -30.91
CA VAL A 364 -9.37 1.39 -29.58
C VAL A 364 -8.56 0.10 -29.69
N SER A 365 -7.48 0.00 -28.91
CA SER A 365 -6.71 -1.25 -28.81
C SER A 365 -7.57 -2.37 -28.21
N SER A 366 -7.73 -3.48 -28.96
CA SER A 366 -8.54 -4.65 -28.57
C SER A 366 -8.32 -5.12 -27.14
N MET A 367 -7.08 -5.04 -26.66
CA MET A 367 -6.67 -5.52 -25.34
C MET A 367 -7.15 -4.63 -24.20
N GLU A 368 -7.15 -3.32 -24.41
CA GLU A 368 -7.62 -2.38 -23.40
C GLU A 368 -9.14 -2.38 -23.39
N TRP A 369 -9.77 -2.26 -24.56
CA TRP A 369 -11.22 -2.28 -24.68
C TRP A 369 -11.83 -3.60 -24.20
N GLY A 370 -11.32 -4.74 -24.66
CA GLY A 370 -11.87 -6.05 -24.30
C GLY A 370 -11.76 -6.34 -22.80
N THR A 371 -10.65 -5.95 -22.17
CA THR A 371 -10.50 -6.06 -20.72
C THR A 371 -11.49 -5.17 -19.99
N LYS A 372 -11.66 -3.91 -20.41
CA LYS A 372 -12.64 -2.99 -19.81
C LYS A 372 -14.06 -3.53 -19.96
N PHE A 373 -14.44 -3.98 -21.16
CA PHE A 373 -15.74 -4.57 -21.44
C PHE A 373 -16.04 -5.77 -20.54
N ALA A 374 -15.07 -6.69 -20.39
CA ALA A 374 -15.21 -7.85 -19.52
C ALA A 374 -15.36 -7.43 -18.04
N CYS A 375 -14.62 -6.42 -17.57
CA CYS A 375 -14.75 -5.89 -16.22
C CYS A 375 -16.07 -5.13 -15.99
N GLU A 376 -16.57 -4.39 -17.00
CA GLU A 376 -17.88 -3.72 -16.95
C GLU A 376 -19.01 -4.73 -16.84
N ASN A 377 -18.97 -5.81 -17.63
CA ASN A 377 -19.97 -6.87 -17.55
C ASN A 377 -19.93 -7.57 -16.19
N TYR A 378 -18.74 -7.90 -15.70
CA TYR A 378 -18.56 -8.46 -14.36
C TYR A 378 -19.11 -7.53 -13.28
N SER A 379 -18.82 -6.23 -13.39
CA SER A 379 -19.29 -5.23 -12.43
C SER A 379 -20.82 -5.12 -12.42
N LYS A 380 -21.45 -5.09 -13.61
CA LYS A 380 -22.91 -5.06 -13.75
C LYS A 380 -23.59 -6.30 -13.18
N GLN A 381 -23.00 -7.47 -13.39
CA GLN A 381 -23.56 -8.74 -12.90
C GLN A 381 -23.53 -8.85 -11.37
N ASN A 382 -22.56 -8.20 -10.72
CA ASN A 382 -22.34 -8.32 -9.28
C ASN A 382 -22.75 -7.07 -8.47
N ASP A 383 -23.25 -6.02 -9.13
CA ASP A 383 -23.65 -4.74 -8.51
C ASP A 383 -22.53 -4.07 -7.68
N PHE A 384 -21.28 -4.23 -8.12
CA PHE A 384 -20.14 -3.49 -7.58
C PHE A 384 -19.05 -3.33 -8.65
N LEU A 385 -18.21 -2.29 -8.54
CA LEU A 385 -17.08 -2.09 -9.45
C LEU A 385 -15.95 -3.08 -9.15
N GLY A 386 -15.60 -3.94 -10.11
CA GLY A 386 -14.56 -4.95 -9.92
C GLY A 386 -14.04 -5.57 -11.21
N ALA A 387 -13.04 -6.44 -11.06
CA ALA A 387 -12.47 -7.22 -12.15
C ALA A 387 -12.58 -8.72 -11.82
N PRO A 388 -12.88 -9.57 -12.82
CA PRO A 388 -12.95 -11.02 -12.63
C PRO A 388 -11.55 -11.63 -12.47
N ASP A 389 -11.50 -12.87 -11.97
CA ASP A 389 -10.26 -13.67 -11.91
C ASP A 389 -9.77 -14.07 -13.30
N ILE A 390 -10.71 -14.36 -14.21
CA ILE A 390 -10.45 -14.88 -15.55
C ILE A 390 -11.15 -14.02 -16.60
N ILE A 391 -10.41 -13.61 -17.64
CA ILE A 391 -10.96 -12.98 -18.84
C ILE A 391 -10.53 -13.78 -20.07
N TYR A 392 -11.48 -14.22 -20.90
CA TYR A 392 -11.16 -14.94 -22.13
C TYR A 392 -11.77 -14.33 -23.39
N ASP A 393 -11.18 -14.65 -24.55
CA ASP A 393 -11.73 -14.37 -25.86
C ASP A 393 -11.50 -15.55 -26.82
N LYS A 394 -12.43 -15.76 -27.76
CA LYS A 394 -12.38 -16.83 -28.76
C LYS A 394 -11.55 -16.49 -30.00
N GLY A 395 -10.67 -15.49 -29.91
CA GLY A 395 -9.84 -15.03 -31.03
C GLY A 395 -10.58 -14.17 -32.05
N GLY A 396 -10.00 -14.06 -33.24
CA GLY A 396 -10.55 -13.37 -34.40
C GLY A 396 -9.58 -13.45 -35.58
N ASP A 397 -9.86 -12.75 -36.67
CA ASP A 397 -8.98 -12.77 -37.86
C ASP A 397 -7.54 -12.39 -37.50
N GLY A 398 -6.62 -13.35 -37.67
CA GLY A 398 -5.19 -13.20 -37.32
C GLY A 398 -4.88 -13.07 -35.83
N LYS A 399 -5.84 -13.36 -34.93
CA LYS A 399 -5.72 -13.19 -33.48
C LYS A 399 -6.00 -14.53 -32.77
N GLU A 400 -4.99 -15.09 -32.13
CA GLU A 400 -5.11 -16.34 -31.36
C GLU A 400 -6.10 -16.17 -30.17
N PRO A 401 -7.01 -17.14 -29.95
CA PRO A 401 -7.84 -17.22 -28.75
C PRO A 401 -7.01 -17.28 -27.46
N MET A 402 -7.48 -16.64 -26.39
CA MET A 402 -6.65 -16.44 -25.19
C MET A 402 -7.46 -16.39 -23.90
N ILE A 403 -6.90 -16.99 -22.85
CA ILE A 403 -7.35 -16.81 -21.45
C ILE A 403 -6.34 -15.92 -20.73
N ARG A 404 -6.83 -14.97 -19.93
CA ARG A 404 -6.04 -14.04 -19.11
C ARG A 404 -6.40 -14.27 -17.65
N VAL A 405 -5.42 -14.67 -16.86
CA VAL A 405 -5.58 -14.93 -15.42
C VAL A 405 -5.10 -13.70 -14.65
N LEU A 406 -6.00 -13.04 -13.95
CA LEU A 406 -5.75 -11.82 -13.17
C LEU A 406 -5.53 -12.14 -11.68
N GLY A 407 -4.79 -11.26 -11.00
CA GLY A 407 -4.60 -11.37 -9.56
C GLY A 407 -3.88 -10.19 -8.92
N ASN A 408 -3.78 -10.22 -7.61
CA ASN A 408 -3.19 -9.11 -6.84
C ASN A 408 -1.67 -9.07 -6.91
N ASN A 409 -1.04 -10.18 -7.30
CA ASN A 409 0.40 -10.32 -7.54
C ASN A 409 0.66 -11.57 -8.40
N SER A 410 1.87 -11.68 -8.95
CA SER A 410 2.27 -12.76 -9.86
C SER A 410 2.29 -14.14 -9.21
N ILE A 411 2.58 -14.22 -7.91
CA ILE A 411 2.55 -15.48 -7.15
C ILE A 411 1.11 -16.00 -7.05
N GLU A 412 0.15 -15.12 -6.78
CA GLU A 412 -1.27 -15.45 -6.76
C GLU A 412 -1.75 -15.91 -8.15
N VAL A 413 -1.40 -15.19 -9.21
CA VAL A 413 -1.74 -15.57 -10.58
C VAL A 413 -1.23 -16.96 -10.92
N VAL A 414 0.04 -17.26 -10.61
CA VAL A 414 0.60 -18.60 -10.84
C VAL A 414 -0.09 -19.66 -9.98
N LYS A 415 -0.45 -19.37 -8.73
CA LYS A 415 -1.26 -20.29 -7.92
C LYS A 415 -2.64 -20.57 -8.53
N LYS A 416 -3.30 -19.56 -9.11
CA LYS A 416 -4.56 -19.75 -9.85
C LYS A 416 -4.35 -20.68 -11.04
N VAL A 417 -3.29 -20.45 -11.82
CA VAL A 417 -2.94 -21.29 -12.97
C VAL A 417 -2.65 -22.74 -12.56
N ILE A 418 -1.96 -22.95 -11.42
CA ILE A 418 -1.75 -24.30 -10.88
C ILE A 418 -3.08 -24.98 -10.53
N LYS A 419 -4.06 -24.25 -9.97
CA LYS A 419 -5.42 -24.79 -9.76
C LYS A 419 -6.07 -25.18 -11.09
N ILE A 420 -5.97 -24.34 -12.14
CA ILE A 420 -6.50 -24.62 -13.48
C ILE A 420 -5.89 -25.91 -14.06
N ILE A 421 -4.56 -26.06 -13.96
CA ILE A 421 -3.84 -27.26 -14.42
C ILE A 421 -4.36 -28.51 -13.69
N ASN A 422 -4.53 -28.43 -12.37
CA ASN A 422 -4.99 -29.56 -11.56
C ASN A 422 -6.44 -29.95 -11.89
N LEU A 423 -7.33 -28.97 -12.12
CA LEU A 423 -8.71 -29.23 -12.55
C LEU A 423 -8.74 -29.99 -13.88
N ASN A 424 -7.96 -29.56 -14.88
CA ASN A 424 -7.89 -30.26 -16.17
C ASN A 424 -7.34 -31.70 -16.01
N LYS A 425 -6.35 -31.92 -15.13
CA LYS A 425 -5.84 -33.27 -14.86
C LYS A 425 -6.85 -34.21 -14.22
N MET A 426 -7.78 -33.69 -13.41
CA MET A 426 -8.78 -34.50 -12.72
C MET A 426 -9.95 -34.89 -13.63
N HIS A 427 -10.31 -34.06 -14.60
CA HIS A 427 -11.53 -34.22 -15.41
C HIS A 427 -11.28 -34.55 -16.89
N CYS A 428 -10.02 -34.61 -17.34
CA CYS A 428 -9.66 -35.11 -18.68
C CYS A 428 -9.24 -36.60 -18.69
N LYS A 429 -9.71 -37.41 -17.73
CA LYS A 429 -9.44 -38.86 -17.63
C LYS A 429 -10.62 -39.71 -18.04
#